data_AF-A0A3A4NMZ8-F1
#
_entry.id   AF-A0A3A4NMZ8-F1
#
_cell.length_a   1.000
_cell.length_b   1.000
_cell.length_c   1.000
_cell.angle_alpha   90.00
_cell.angle_beta   90.00
_cell.angle_gamma   90.00
#
_symmetry.space_group_name_H-M   'P 1'
#
loop_
_entity.id
_entity.type
_entity.pdbx_description
1 polymer ?
#
loop_
_entity_poly.entity_id
_entity_poly.type
_entity_poly.pdbx_seq_one_letter_code
_entity_poly.pdbx_strand_id
1 'polypeptide(L)'
;MTTNNGSAFTLIELLIVVAIIGILAAIAVPNFLNAQLRAQISKANAEMNTFVTAMEMYRMDNGVYFPHNHTPWQNKYLTTPIAYVASMPTDPFQKGPGRTEE
;
A
#
# COMPACT_ATOMS: atom_id res chain seq x y z
N MET A 1 50.52 28.87 13.82
CA MET A 1 49.51 29.77 13.22
C MET A 1 48.76 28.96 12.20
N THR A 2 47.63 28.36 12.59
CA THR A 2 46.81 27.48 11.73
C THR A 2 45.80 28.33 10.98
N THR A 3 45.95 28.44 9.66
CA THR A 3 45.02 29.15 8.79
C THR A 3 43.75 28.31 8.63
N ASN A 4 42.68 28.70 9.34
CA ASN A 4 41.35 28.13 9.13
C ASN A 4 40.83 28.59 7.75
N ASN A 5 40.88 27.70 6.75
CA ASN A 5 40.14 27.84 5.50
C ASN A 5 38.65 27.56 5.80
N GLY A 6 37.96 28.54 6.39
CA GLY A 6 36.50 28.52 6.43
C GLY A 6 35.98 28.84 5.03
N SER A 7 35.45 27.86 4.31
CA SER A 7 34.85 28.10 2.99
C SER A 7 33.64 29.03 3.17
N ALA A 8 33.70 30.22 2.59
CA ALA A 8 32.53 31.09 2.47
C ALA A 8 31.56 30.45 1.47
N PHE A 9 30.33 30.16 1.92
CA PHE A 9 29.27 29.58 1.12
C PHE A 9 28.47 30.68 0.42
N THR A 10 28.22 30.56 -0.89
CA THR A 10 27.54 31.60 -1.64
C THR A 10 26.03 31.37 -1.71
N LEU A 11 25.24 32.45 -1.66
CA LEU A 11 23.78 32.36 -1.84
C LEU A 11 23.41 31.87 -3.24
N ILE A 12 24.25 32.17 -4.24
CA ILE A 12 24.01 31.72 -5.62
C ILE A 12 24.21 30.20 -5.77
N GLU A 13 25.17 29.60 -5.07
CA GLU A 13 25.31 28.13 -5.02
C GLU A 13 24.05 27.48 -4.47
N LEU A 14 23.52 28.00 -3.36
CA LEU A 14 22.29 27.44 -2.78
C LEU A 14 21.10 27.62 -3.74
N LEU A 15 20.96 28.79 -4.35
CA LEU A 15 19.85 29.09 -5.26
C LEU A 15 19.82 28.16 -6.47
N ILE A 16 20.98 27.87 -7.08
CA ILE A 16 21.06 26.94 -8.20
C ILE A 16 20.71 25.52 -7.76
N VAL A 17 21.18 25.10 -6.57
CA VAL A 17 20.90 23.76 -6.04
C VAL A 17 19.40 23.55 -5.80
N VAL A 18 18.72 24.48 -5.12
CA VAL A 18 17.27 24.35 -4.87
C VAL A 18 16.46 24.48 -6.17
N ALA A 19 16.93 25.25 -7.15
CA ALA A 19 16.29 25.32 -8.46
C ALA A 19 16.35 23.96 -9.19
N ILE A 20 17.51 23.30 -9.18
CA ILE A 20 17.66 21.96 -9.80
C ILE A 20 16.80 20.92 -9.06
N ILE A 21 16.84 20.90 -7.72
CA ILE A 21 16.01 19.99 -6.92
C ILE A 21 14.52 20.24 -7.19
N GLY A 22 14.10 21.50 -7.33
CA GLY A 22 12.71 21.86 -7.66
C GLY A 22 12.25 21.29 -9.00
N ILE A 23 13.10 21.38 -10.04
CA ILE A 23 12.79 20.81 -11.37
C ILE A 23 12.68 19.28 -11.29
N LEU A 24 13.62 18.63 -10.60
CA LEU A 24 13.59 17.17 -10.43
C LEU A 24 12.37 16.72 -9.63
N ALA A 25 12.03 17.42 -8.55
CA ALA A 25 10.87 17.12 -7.72
C ALA A 25 9.55 17.30 -8.48
N ALA A 26 9.43 18.34 -9.30
CA ALA A 26 8.23 18.59 -10.11
C ALA A 26 7.91 17.43 -11.07
N ILE A 27 8.92 16.74 -11.60
CA ILE A 27 8.76 15.56 -12.46
C ILE A 27 8.60 14.28 -11.64
N ALA A 28 9.39 14.13 -10.57
CA ALA A 28 9.45 12.92 -9.78
C ALA A 28 8.19 12.69 -8.93
N VAL A 29 7.63 13.72 -8.31
CA VAL A 29 6.46 13.62 -7.41
C VAL A 29 5.23 13.03 -8.10
N PRO A 30 4.73 13.56 -9.24
CA PRO A 30 3.55 12.98 -9.88
C PRO A 30 3.81 11.54 -10.38
N ASN A 31 5.03 11.25 -10.85
CA ASN A 31 5.40 9.89 -11.24
C ASN A 31 5.39 8.93 -10.05
N PHE A 32 5.91 9.36 -8.91
CA PHE A 32 5.92 8.58 -7.67
C PHE A 32 4.50 8.30 -7.16
N LEU A 33 3.61 9.31 -7.14
CA LEU A 33 2.21 9.13 -6.74
C LEU A 33 1.48 8.13 -7.65
N ASN A 34 1.69 8.23 -8.96
CA ASN A 34 1.13 7.27 -9.92
C ASN A 34 1.68 5.84 -9.72
N ALA A 35 2.97 5.70 -9.44
CA ALA A 35 3.57 4.41 -9.14
C ALA A 35 2.98 3.80 -7.85
N GLN A 36 2.78 4.62 -6.81
CA GLN A 36 2.16 4.19 -5.55
C GLN A 36 0.72 3.71 -5.77
N LEU A 37 -0.08 4.44 -6.57
CA LEU A 37 -1.43 4.01 -6.92
C LEU A 37 -1.43 2.68 -7.68
N ARG A 38 -0.54 2.52 -8.67
CA ARG A 38 -0.39 1.25 -9.42
C ARG A 38 0.00 0.09 -8.51
N ALA A 39 0.87 0.33 -7.53
CA ALA A 39 1.26 -0.67 -6.54
C ALA A 39 0.07 -1.08 -5.65
N GLN A 40 -0.74 -0.12 -5.20
CA GLN A 40 -1.96 -0.41 -4.42
C GLN A 40 -2.96 -1.24 -5.23
N ILE A 41 -3.19 -0.89 -6.50
CA ILE A 41 -4.07 -1.65 -7.41
C ILE A 41 -3.53 -3.08 -7.62
N SER A 42 -2.22 -3.22 -7.86
CA SER A 42 -1.59 -4.53 -8.03
C SER A 42 -1.72 -5.39 -6.78
N LYS A 43 -1.58 -4.80 -5.59
CA LYS A 43 -1.77 -5.48 -4.31
C LYS A 43 -3.22 -5.95 -4.16
N ALA A 44 -4.19 -5.08 -4.39
CA ALA A 44 -5.61 -5.43 -4.31
C ALA A 44 -5.97 -6.58 -5.27
N ASN A 45 -5.45 -6.55 -6.50
CA ASN A 45 -5.66 -7.64 -7.47
C ASN A 45 -5.06 -8.98 -6.99
N ALA A 46 -3.85 -8.96 -6.42
CA ALA A 46 -3.22 -10.16 -5.88
C ALA A 46 -4.01 -10.74 -4.69
N GLU A 47 -4.51 -9.87 -3.81
CA GLU A 47 -5.36 -10.24 -2.68
C GLU A 47 -6.70 -10.83 -3.16
N MET A 48 -7.34 -10.25 -4.18
CA MET A 48 -8.55 -10.80 -4.79
C MET A 48 -8.32 -12.19 -5.39
N ASN A 49 -7.22 -12.41 -6.10
CA ASN A 49 -6.88 -13.74 -6.64
C ASN A 49 -6.68 -14.79 -5.53
N THR A 50 -6.06 -14.38 -4.42
CA THR A 50 -5.90 -15.21 -3.23
C THR A 50 -7.27 -15.60 -2.67
N PHE A 51 -8.21 -14.66 -2.61
CA PHE A 51 -9.58 -14.95 -2.21
C PHE A 51 -10.29 -15.91 -3.14
N VAL A 52 -10.26 -15.67 -4.45
CA VAL A 52 -10.90 -16.58 -5.42
C VAL A 52 -10.41 -18.01 -5.20
N THR A 53 -9.11 -18.19 -5.03
CA THR A 53 -8.52 -19.50 -4.71
C THR A 53 -9.06 -20.07 -3.40
N ALA A 54 -9.15 -19.25 -2.35
CA ALA A 54 -9.72 -19.65 -1.07
C ALA A 54 -11.21 -20.06 -1.17
N MET A 55 -12.00 -19.34 -1.97
CA MET A 55 -13.41 -19.65 -2.20
C MET A 55 -13.59 -20.98 -2.95
N GLU A 56 -12.74 -21.24 -3.94
CA GLU A 56 -12.76 -22.51 -4.67
C GLU A 56 -12.34 -23.68 -3.78
N MET A 57 -11.31 -23.52 -2.96
CA MET A 57 -10.92 -24.55 -1.97
C MET A 57 -12.06 -24.82 -0.98
N TYR A 58 -12.72 -23.78 -0.46
CA TYR A 58 -13.88 -23.96 0.42
C TYR A 58 -15.01 -24.73 -0.27
N ARG A 59 -15.29 -24.41 -1.54
CA ARG A 59 -16.31 -25.10 -2.33
C ARG A 59 -15.94 -26.55 -2.60
N MET A 60 -14.67 -26.86 -2.83
CA MET A 60 -14.22 -28.24 -3.01
C MET A 60 -14.50 -29.08 -1.76
N ASP A 61 -14.26 -28.52 -0.58
CA ASP A 61 -14.41 -29.24 0.68
C ASP A 61 -15.89 -29.35 1.13
N ASN A 62 -16.71 -28.33 0.86
CA ASN A 62 -18.09 -28.24 1.37
C ASN A 62 -19.18 -28.42 0.30
N GLY A 63 -18.82 -28.52 -0.97
CA GLY A 63 -19.75 -28.62 -2.11
C GLY A 63 -20.52 -27.33 -2.44
N VAL A 64 -20.39 -26.29 -1.63
CA VAL A 64 -21.07 -25.00 -1.77
C VAL A 64 -20.11 -23.85 -1.48
N TYR A 65 -20.34 -22.67 -2.06
CA TYR A 65 -19.62 -21.46 -1.65
C TYR A 65 -20.04 -21.04 -0.23
N PHE A 66 -19.15 -20.38 0.50
CA PHE A 66 -19.45 -19.90 1.85
C PHE A 66 -20.59 -18.86 1.82
N PRO A 67 -21.43 -18.81 2.85
CA PRO A 67 -22.57 -17.91 2.87
C PRO A 67 -22.12 -16.44 2.90
N HIS A 68 -22.67 -15.63 1.99
CA HIS A 68 -22.54 -14.18 2.06
C HIS A 68 -23.56 -13.64 3.06
N ASN A 69 -23.11 -13.22 4.24
CA ASN A 69 -23.96 -12.59 5.25
C ASN A 69 -23.33 -11.27 5.72
N HIS A 70 -24.13 -10.23 5.96
CA HIS A 70 -23.62 -8.92 6.41
C HIS A 70 -23.25 -8.91 7.90
N THR A 71 -22.58 -9.97 8.37
CA THR A 71 -22.16 -10.09 9.76
C THR A 71 -20.67 -9.76 9.89
N PRO A 72 -20.23 -9.16 11.02
CA PRO A 72 -18.80 -8.95 11.28
C PRO A 72 -17.95 -10.23 11.23
N TRP A 73 -18.58 -11.40 11.29
CA TRP A 73 -17.96 -12.72 11.37
C TRP A 73 -18.10 -13.54 10.08
N GLN A 74 -18.51 -12.93 8.97
CA GLN A 74 -18.68 -13.61 7.68
C GLN A 74 -17.42 -14.40 7.26
N ASN A 75 -16.25 -13.90 7.61
CA ASN A 75 -14.95 -14.45 7.22
C ASN A 75 -14.52 -15.66 8.07
N LYS A 76 -15.32 -16.06 9.07
CA LYS A 76 -15.06 -17.21 9.94
C LYS A 76 -14.89 -18.50 9.14
N TYR A 77 -15.69 -18.66 8.07
CA TYR A 77 -15.68 -19.83 7.20
C TYR A 77 -14.41 -19.96 6.35
N LEU A 78 -13.66 -18.87 6.19
CA LEU A 78 -12.42 -18.82 5.41
C LEU A 78 -11.16 -18.98 6.30
N THR A 79 -11.31 -18.91 7.64
CA THR A 79 -10.19 -18.81 8.59
C THR A 79 -10.19 -19.89 9.68
N THR A 80 -11.30 -20.60 9.92
CA THR A 80 -11.39 -21.66 10.96
C THR A 80 -12.44 -22.72 10.59
N PRO A 81 -12.24 -24.03 10.87
CA PRO A 81 -11.05 -24.71 11.40
C PRO A 81 -9.97 -25.02 10.34
N ILE A 82 -10.32 -24.99 9.05
CA ILE A 82 -9.38 -25.03 7.93
C ILE A 82 -9.28 -23.60 7.39
N ALA A 83 -8.08 -23.01 7.45
CA ALA A 83 -7.84 -21.67 6.96
C ALA A 83 -7.56 -21.72 5.45
N TYR A 84 -8.54 -21.29 4.65
CA TYR A 84 -8.40 -21.13 3.20
C TYR A 84 -7.66 -19.82 2.85
N VAL A 85 -7.62 -18.86 3.78
CA VAL A 85 -6.83 -17.64 3.70
C VAL A 85 -6.12 -17.39 5.03
N ALA A 86 -4.86 -16.93 4.98
CA ALA A 86 -4.05 -16.69 6.17
C ALA A 86 -4.53 -15.50 7.01
N SER A 87 -5.08 -14.48 6.36
CA SER A 87 -5.62 -13.28 7.00
C SER A 87 -6.53 -12.54 6.04
N MET A 88 -7.54 -11.83 6.57
CA MET A 88 -8.35 -10.92 5.74
C MET A 88 -7.46 -9.76 5.27
N PRO A 89 -7.29 -9.54 3.95
CA PRO A 89 -6.62 -8.35 3.46
C PRO A 89 -7.47 -7.13 3.77
N THR A 90 -6.79 -6.03 4.03
CA THR A 90 -7.40 -4.73 4.28
C THR A 90 -7.47 -3.98 2.96
N ASP A 91 -8.66 -3.51 2.59
CA ASP A 91 -8.82 -2.69 1.39
C ASP A 91 -7.99 -1.39 1.52
N PRO A 92 -7.00 -1.15 0.64
CA PRO A 92 -6.19 0.07 0.69
C PRO A 92 -7.00 1.34 0.37
N PHE A 93 -8.19 1.22 -0.24
CA PHE A 93 -9.04 2.34 -0.62
C PHE A 93 -10.17 2.64 0.38
N GLN A 94 -10.50 1.68 1.25
CA GLN A 94 -11.54 1.86 2.26
C GLN A 94 -10.93 2.19 3.63
N LYS A 95 -11.02 3.46 4.05
CA LYS A 95 -10.71 3.86 5.43
C LYS A 95 -11.82 3.31 6.34
N GLY A 96 -11.51 2.28 7.13
CA GLY A 96 -12.44 1.75 8.13
C GLY A 96 -12.73 2.75 9.26
N PRO A 97 -13.89 2.66 9.94
CA PRO A 97 -14.14 3.44 11.14
C PRO A 97 -13.13 3.03 12.22
N GLY A 98 -12.24 3.95 12.59
CA GLY A 98 -11.16 3.71 13.56
C GLY A 98 -9.73 3.86 13.03
N ARG A 99 -9.54 4.16 11.73
CA ARG A 99 -8.22 4.52 11.20
C ARG A 99 -8.04 6.04 11.31
N THR A 100 -7.63 6.52 12.49
CA THR A 100 -7.14 7.90 12.64
C THR A 100 -5.95 8.11 11.73
N GLU A 101 -5.89 9.29 11.13
CA GLU A 101 -4.85 9.69 10.18
C GLU A 101 -3.52 9.84 10.91
N GLU A 102 -2.70 8.79 10.87
CA GLU A 102 -1.26 8.86 11.11
C GLU A 102 -0.52 8.21 9.94
#